data_AF-A0A8T7A5L0-F1
#
_entry.id   AF-A0A8T7A5L0-F1
#
_cell.length_a   1.000
_cell.length_b   1.000
_cell.length_c   1.000
_cell.angle_alpha   90.00
_cell.angle_beta   90.00
_cell.angle_gamma   90.00
#
_symmetry.space_group_name_H-M   'P 1'
#
loop_
_entity.id
_entity.type
_entity.pdbx_description
1 polymer ?
#
loop_
_entity_poly.entity_id
_entity_poly.type
_entity_poly.pdbx_seq_one_letter_code
_entity_poly.pdbx_strand_id
1 'polypeptide(L)'
;MPRKFLKKLFADKKIKDEKSFSIFGEFIHDQNLWHMRRRSVAGACAIGLFCAFIPLPFQMLIAAGFAIIFRCNLPISVALVWVTNPITMPPLFFLAYKVGVFLTDTHLGPFDFELSFNWLFTELRERWRPFMMGCFFLGTSAALFGYIATRVIWRIRVVSFWNKRKLRKLRK
;
A
#
# COMPACT_ATOMS: atom_id res chain seq x y z
N MET A 1 24.68 29.60 -0.94
CA MET A 1 23.87 29.36 -2.16
C MET A 1 24.09 27.93 -2.69
N PRO A 2 23.22 26.95 -2.35
CA PRO A 2 23.49 25.51 -2.54
C PRO A 2 23.07 24.95 -3.90
N ARG A 3 22.78 25.79 -4.91
CA ARG A 3 22.36 25.32 -6.24
C ARG A 3 23.51 24.76 -7.10
N LYS A 4 24.75 25.21 -6.86
CA LYS A 4 25.93 24.78 -7.65
C LYS A 4 26.49 23.42 -7.21
N PHE A 5 26.38 23.10 -5.93
CA PHE A 5 26.85 21.81 -5.37
C PHE A 5 25.96 20.65 -5.82
N LEU A 6 24.63 20.87 -5.80
CA LEU A 6 23.66 19.90 -6.32
C LEU A 6 23.84 19.64 -7.82
N LYS A 7 24.07 20.69 -8.63
CA LYS A 7 24.33 20.52 -10.07
C LYS A 7 25.60 19.72 -10.37
N LYS A 8 26.63 19.76 -9.52
CA LYS A 8 27.87 19.01 -9.72
C LYS A 8 27.69 17.52 -9.41
N LEU A 9 26.92 17.19 -8.36
CA LEU A 9 26.57 15.81 -8.01
C LEU A 9 25.69 15.10 -9.06
N PHE A 10 24.79 15.83 -9.72
CA PHE A 10 23.97 15.28 -10.81
C PHE A 10 24.62 15.36 -12.20
N ALA A 11 25.74 16.08 -12.34
CA ALA A 11 26.45 16.24 -13.62
C ALA A 11 27.48 15.13 -13.90
N ASP A 12 27.92 14.38 -12.88
CA ASP A 12 28.76 13.20 -13.07
C ASP A 12 27.93 12.04 -13.63
N LYS A 13 27.79 12.10 -14.95
CA LYS A 13 27.32 11.06 -15.87
C LYS A 13 28.21 9.80 -15.80
N LYS A 14 28.17 9.09 -14.68
CA LYS A 14 28.70 7.71 -14.54
C LYS A 14 27.73 6.74 -13.87
N ILE A 15 26.50 7.17 -13.56
CA ILE A 15 25.45 6.33 -12.96
C ILE A 15 24.32 6.06 -13.97
N LYS A 16 24.68 5.81 -15.24
CA LYS A 16 23.73 5.37 -16.27
C LYS A 16 23.96 3.93 -16.76
N ASP A 17 24.99 3.25 -16.25
CA ASP A 17 25.39 1.90 -16.67
C ASP A 17 25.11 0.79 -15.65
N GLU A 18 24.21 1.05 -14.70
CA GLU A 18 23.62 -0.03 -13.90
C GLU A 18 22.32 -0.46 -14.59
N LYS A 19 22.27 -1.68 -15.13
CA LYS A 19 21.06 -2.29 -15.75
C LYS A 19 19.80 -2.12 -14.90
N SER A 20 19.96 -1.98 -13.58
CA SER A 20 18.89 -1.69 -12.63
C SER A 20 18.17 -0.35 -12.91
N PHE A 21 18.86 0.70 -13.35
CA PHE A 21 18.27 2.01 -13.65
C PHE A 21 17.59 2.11 -15.04
N SER A 22 17.94 1.22 -15.98
CA SER A 22 17.25 1.16 -17.29
C SER A 22 15.78 0.78 -17.13
N ILE A 23 15.49 -0.16 -16.23
CA ILE A 23 14.13 -0.59 -15.89
C ILE A 23 13.31 0.59 -15.35
N PHE A 24 13.88 1.39 -14.44
CA PHE A 24 13.19 2.58 -13.93
C PHE A 24 13.05 3.70 -14.98
N GLY A 25 13.94 3.77 -15.98
CA GLY A 25 13.90 4.77 -17.05
C GLY A 25 12.62 4.72 -17.90
N GLU A 26 12.16 3.53 -18.28
CA GLU A 26 10.88 3.36 -18.98
C GLU A 26 9.67 3.64 -18.08
N PHE A 27 9.72 3.24 -16.80
CA PHE A 27 8.64 3.50 -15.84
C PHE A 27 8.51 4.97 -15.45
N ILE A 28 9.56 5.79 -15.57
CA ILE A 28 9.46 7.23 -15.34
C ILE A 28 8.56 7.92 -16.38
N HIS A 29 8.39 7.36 -17.58
CA HIS A 29 7.56 7.95 -18.63
C HIS A 29 6.05 7.61 -18.58
N ASP A 30 5.63 6.62 -17.80
CA ASP A 30 4.19 6.32 -17.68
C ASP A 30 3.51 7.35 -16.76
N GLN A 31 2.70 8.23 -17.37
CA GLN A 31 1.99 9.28 -16.67
C GLN A 31 1.06 8.73 -15.58
N ASN A 32 0.51 7.51 -15.70
CA ASN A 32 -0.40 6.96 -14.69
C ASN A 32 0.30 6.60 -13.36
N LEU A 33 1.61 6.36 -13.39
CA LEU A 33 2.40 6.03 -12.20
C LEU A 33 2.60 7.26 -11.30
N TRP A 34 2.66 8.46 -11.89
CA TRP A 34 2.96 9.70 -11.19
C TRP A 34 1.75 10.63 -11.05
N HIS A 35 0.83 10.63 -12.01
CA HIS A 35 -0.34 11.50 -11.99
C HIS A 35 -1.54 10.86 -11.28
N MET A 36 -2.29 11.69 -10.55
CA MET A 36 -3.49 11.27 -9.83
C MET A 36 -4.69 11.16 -10.76
N ARG A 37 -4.82 10.04 -11.47
CA ARG A 37 -6.06 9.68 -12.19
C ARG A 37 -6.95 8.80 -11.31
N ARG A 38 -8.27 9.01 -11.34
CA ARG A 38 -9.24 8.30 -10.47
C ARG A 38 -9.05 6.77 -10.45
N ARG A 39 -8.91 6.15 -11.62
CA ARG A 39 -8.72 4.69 -11.73
C ARG A 39 -7.36 4.24 -11.18
N SER A 40 -6.31 5.01 -11.48
CA SER A 40 -4.93 4.75 -11.02
C SER A 40 -4.82 4.88 -9.50
N VAL A 41 -5.39 5.92 -8.89
CA VAL A 41 -5.37 6.13 -7.43
C VAL A 41 -6.18 5.04 -6.72
N ALA A 42 -7.37 4.69 -7.22
CA ALA A 42 -8.15 3.62 -6.62
C ALA A 42 -7.41 2.28 -6.66
N GLY A 43 -6.80 1.94 -7.81
CA GLY A 43 -5.98 0.73 -7.94
C GLY A 43 -4.76 0.74 -7.03
N ALA A 44 -4.08 1.90 -6.90
CA ALA A 44 -2.98 2.08 -5.96
C ALA A 44 -3.40 1.85 -4.50
N CYS A 45 -4.60 2.32 -4.13
CA CYS A 45 -5.16 2.05 -2.82
C CYS A 45 -5.41 0.56 -2.57
N ALA A 46 -5.93 -0.15 -3.57
CA ALA A 46 -6.15 -1.59 -3.47
C ALA A 46 -4.83 -2.34 -3.30
N ILE A 47 -3.85 -2.05 -4.15
CA ILE A 47 -2.53 -2.69 -4.15
C ILE A 47 -1.79 -2.41 -2.82
N GLY A 48 -1.71 -1.15 -2.41
CA GLY A 48 -1.00 -0.75 -1.21
C GLY A 48 -1.58 -1.37 0.05
N LEU A 49 -2.92 -1.38 0.18
CA LEU A 49 -3.60 -2.01 1.32
C LEU A 49 -3.50 -3.54 1.29
N PHE A 50 -3.59 -4.18 0.13
CA PHE A 50 -3.34 -5.62 0.03
C PHE A 50 -1.93 -5.97 0.49
N CYS A 51 -0.94 -5.26 -0.04
CA CYS A 51 0.46 -5.49 0.27
C CYS A 51 0.81 -5.18 1.73
N ALA A 52 0.09 -4.27 2.39
CA ALA A 52 0.26 -3.99 3.81
C ALA A 52 0.00 -5.22 4.70
N PHE A 53 -0.78 -6.20 4.25
CA PHE A 53 -1.01 -7.45 4.99
C PHE A 53 -0.04 -8.57 4.62
N ILE A 54 0.94 -8.32 3.74
CA ILE A 54 2.00 -9.28 3.42
C ILE A 54 3.08 -9.17 4.52
N PRO A 55 3.30 -10.20 5.35
CA PRO A 55 4.25 -10.16 6.47
C PRO A 55 5.71 -10.35 6.00
N LEU A 56 6.14 -9.59 4.99
CA LEU A 56 7.49 -9.66 4.44
C LEU A 56 8.15 -8.29 4.53
N PRO A 57 9.42 -8.19 4.94
CA PRO A 57 10.14 -6.92 5.03
C PRO A 57 10.24 -6.20 3.67
N PHE A 58 10.16 -6.95 2.56
CA PHE A 58 10.22 -6.42 1.19
C PHE A 58 8.84 -6.14 0.57
N GLN A 59 7.77 -6.06 1.37
CA GLN A 59 6.40 -5.77 0.91
C GLN A 59 6.28 -4.48 0.07
N MET A 60 7.15 -3.49 0.32
CA MET A 60 7.19 -2.25 -0.47
C MET A 60 7.63 -2.50 -1.92
N LEU A 61 8.59 -3.40 -2.15
CA LEU A 61 9.03 -3.78 -3.49
C LEU A 61 7.92 -4.53 -4.23
N ILE A 62 7.18 -5.39 -3.53
CA ILE A 62 6.04 -6.10 -4.08
C ILE A 62 4.93 -5.11 -4.48
N ALA A 63 4.61 -4.14 -3.61
CA ALA A 63 3.64 -3.09 -3.93
C ALA A 63 4.09 -2.21 -5.11
N ALA A 64 5.37 -1.87 -5.18
CA ALA A 64 5.93 -1.13 -6.31
C ALA A 64 5.82 -1.93 -7.61
N GLY A 65 6.16 -3.23 -7.58
CA GLY A 65 6.03 -4.14 -8.71
C GLY A 65 4.58 -4.26 -9.20
N PHE A 66 3.62 -4.47 -8.29
CA PHE A 66 2.20 -4.49 -8.65
C PHE A 66 1.72 -3.15 -9.18
N ALA A 67 2.13 -2.02 -8.59
CA ALA A 67 1.76 -0.70 -9.09
C ALA A 67 2.25 -0.49 -10.53
N ILE A 68 3.45 -0.97 -10.85
CA ILE A 68 4.01 -0.94 -12.19
C ILE A 68 3.22 -1.84 -13.16
N ILE A 69 3.00 -3.11 -12.79
CA ILE A 69 2.28 -4.09 -13.62
C ILE A 69 0.86 -3.61 -13.94
N PHE A 70 0.15 -3.10 -12.93
CA PHE A 70 -1.21 -2.59 -13.08
C PHE A 70 -1.30 -1.11 -13.48
N ARG A 71 -0.16 -0.46 -13.77
CA ARG A 71 -0.05 0.96 -14.14
C ARG A 71 -0.84 1.89 -13.20
N CYS A 72 -0.73 1.63 -11.90
CA CYS A 72 -1.36 2.36 -10.82
C CYS A 72 -0.38 3.34 -10.16
N ASN A 73 -0.90 4.31 -9.40
CA ASN A 73 -0.08 5.36 -8.83
C ASN A 73 0.97 4.78 -7.85
N LEU A 74 2.24 4.88 -8.24
CA LEU A 74 3.35 4.23 -7.54
C LEU A 74 3.56 4.83 -6.14
N PRO A 75 3.67 6.18 -5.97
CA PRO A 75 3.81 6.79 -4.66
C PRO A 75 2.71 6.39 -3.67
N ILE A 76 1.44 6.39 -4.12
CA ILE A 76 0.30 6.05 -3.25
C ILE A 76 0.35 4.57 -2.85
N SER A 77 0.69 3.68 -3.80
CA SER A 77 0.78 2.25 -3.52
C SER A 77 1.82 1.96 -2.43
N VAL A 78 3.01 2.54 -2.55
CA VAL A 78 4.11 2.36 -1.57
C VAL A 78 3.78 3.04 -0.24
N ALA A 79 3.21 4.24 -0.26
CA ALA A 79 2.84 4.97 0.96
C ALA A 79 1.78 4.23 1.79
N LEU A 80 0.85 3.52 1.15
CA LEU A 80 -0.18 2.77 1.88
C LEU A 80 0.34 1.49 2.53
N VAL A 81 1.46 0.94 2.06
CA VAL A 81 2.11 -0.20 2.74
C VAL A 81 2.59 0.17 4.14
N TRP A 82 2.93 1.45 4.38
CA TRP A 82 3.31 1.98 5.69
C TRP A 82 2.20 1.99 6.73
N VAL A 83 0.96 1.62 6.34
CA VAL A 83 -0.09 1.30 7.30
C VAL A 83 0.36 0.19 8.26
N THR A 84 1.20 -0.74 7.80
CA THR A 84 1.78 -1.83 8.59
C THR A 84 3.23 -1.49 8.95
N ASN A 85 3.40 -0.52 9.85
CA ASN A 85 4.67 -0.07 10.40
C ASN A 85 4.97 -0.79 11.74
N PRO A 86 6.19 -0.68 12.32
CA PRO A 86 6.56 -1.38 13.55
C PRO A 86 5.60 -1.23 14.73
N ILE A 87 4.88 -0.09 14.80
CA ILE A 87 3.93 0.19 15.87
C ILE A 87 2.57 -0.46 15.59
N THR A 88 2.11 -0.43 14.34
CA THR A 88 0.80 -0.98 13.94
C THR A 88 0.83 -2.45 13.55
N MET A 89 2.01 -3.01 13.25
CA MET A 89 2.19 -4.42 12.88
C MET A 89 1.62 -5.37 13.94
N PRO A 90 2.01 -5.29 15.22
CA PRO A 90 1.58 -6.25 16.23
C PRO A 90 0.04 -6.37 16.35
N PRO A 91 -0.73 -5.27 16.49
CA PRO A 91 -2.19 -5.38 16.57
C PRO A 91 -2.83 -5.83 15.26
N LEU A 92 -2.33 -5.40 14.09
CA LEU A 92 -2.86 -5.82 12.79
C LEU A 92 -2.66 -7.32 12.55
N PHE A 93 -1.49 -7.83 12.90
CA PHE A 93 -1.14 -9.23 12.68
C PHE A 93 -1.77 -10.15 13.73
N PHE A 94 -2.00 -9.65 14.94
CA PHE A 94 -2.86 -10.34 15.90
C PHE A 94 -4.31 -10.46 15.40
N LEU A 95 -4.85 -9.41 14.79
CA LEU A 95 -6.17 -9.47 14.17
C LEU A 95 -6.18 -10.47 13.00
N ALA A 96 -5.15 -10.43 12.14
CA ALA A 96 -5.00 -11.39 11.04
C ALA A 96 -4.97 -12.82 11.57
N TYR A 97 -4.18 -13.09 12.62
CA TYR A 97 -4.15 -14.38 13.28
C TYR A 97 -5.56 -14.81 13.75
N LYS A 98 -6.26 -13.98 14.52
CA LYS A 98 -7.61 -14.30 15.02
C LYS A 98 -8.61 -14.62 13.90
N VAL A 99 -8.61 -13.81 12.84
CA VAL A 99 -9.46 -14.04 11.66
C VAL A 99 -9.08 -15.34 10.98
N GLY A 100 -7.79 -15.62 10.86
CA GLY A 100 -7.27 -16.85 10.29
C GLY A 100 -7.68 -18.11 11.05
N VAL A 101 -7.58 -18.06 12.38
CA VAL A 101 -8.02 -19.14 13.27
C VAL A 101 -9.51 -19.40 13.12
N PHE A 102 -10.31 -18.33 13.11
CA PHE A 102 -11.75 -18.41 12.87
C PHE A 102 -12.09 -19.01 11.50
N LEU A 103 -11.36 -18.64 10.44
CA LEU A 103 -11.60 -19.15 9.07
C LEU A 103 -11.16 -20.60 8.87
N THR A 104 -10.21 -21.08 9.66
CA THR A 104 -9.66 -22.44 9.53
C THR A 104 -10.20 -23.41 10.57
N ASP A 105 -11.10 -22.95 11.45
CA ASP A 105 -11.65 -23.69 12.59
C ASP A 105 -10.58 -24.41 13.42
N THR A 106 -9.43 -23.76 13.58
CA THR A 106 -8.30 -24.34 14.30
C THR A 106 -8.45 -24.12 15.80
N HIS A 107 -8.69 -25.19 16.55
CA HIS A 107 -8.63 -25.17 18.01
C HIS A 107 -7.17 -25.07 18.47
N LEU A 108 -6.72 -23.85 18.69
CA LEU A 108 -5.38 -23.58 19.23
C LEU A 108 -5.52 -23.42 20.75
N GLY A 109 -4.59 -24.03 21.49
CA GLY A 109 -4.52 -23.97 22.96
C GLY A 109 -4.38 -22.54 23.50
N PRO A 110 -4.24 -22.38 24.84
CA PRO A 110 -4.17 -21.07 25.48
C PRO A 110 -3.15 -20.16 24.77
N PHE A 111 -3.61 -18.97 24.44
CA PHE A 111 -2.85 -18.00 23.67
C PHE A 111 -2.24 -16.98 24.63
N ASP A 112 -0.96 -17.15 24.94
CA ASP A 112 -0.21 -16.18 25.71
C ASP A 112 0.27 -15.07 24.78
N PHE A 113 -0.44 -13.94 24.79
CA PHE A 113 -0.14 -12.78 23.96
C PHE A 113 0.99 -11.95 24.56
N GLU A 114 2.14 -11.89 23.90
CA GLU A 114 3.18 -10.92 24.21
C GLU A 114 3.41 -9.96 23.04
N LEU A 115 3.32 -8.65 23.29
CA LEU A 115 3.47 -7.63 22.25
C LEU A 115 4.96 -7.40 21.89
N SER A 116 5.64 -8.44 21.38
CA SER A 116 7.04 -8.37 20.95
C SER A 116 7.25 -8.92 19.54
N PHE A 117 8.26 -8.41 18.83
CA PHE A 117 8.64 -8.94 17.52
C PHE A 117 9.08 -10.40 17.61
N ASN A 118 9.83 -10.77 18.65
CA ASN A 118 10.29 -12.14 18.85
C ASN A 118 9.13 -13.11 19.05
N TRP A 119 8.14 -12.71 19.86
CA TRP A 119 6.91 -13.47 20.04
C TRP A 119 6.17 -13.61 18.71
N LEU A 120 6.00 -12.52 17.96
CA LEU A 120 5.34 -12.54 16.66
C LEU A 120 6.01 -13.53 15.69
N PHE A 121 7.36 -13.52 15.58
CA PHE A 121 8.09 -14.46 14.70
C PHE A 121 8.04 -15.91 15.19
N THR A 122 8.05 -16.15 16.50
CA THR A 122 7.97 -17.50 17.08
C THR A 122 6.59 -18.10 16.82
N GLU A 123 5.55 -17.31 17.09
CA GLU A 123 4.15 -17.69 16.89
C GLU A 123 3.78 -17.83 15.42
N LEU A 124 4.31 -16.94 14.58
CA LEU A 124 4.20 -17.05 13.13
C LEU A 124 4.73 -18.39 12.67
N ARG A 125 5.84 -18.90 13.21
CA ARG A 125 6.45 -20.14 12.72
C ARG A 125 5.60 -21.36 13.05
N GLU A 126 5.04 -21.42 14.25
CA GLU A 126 4.22 -22.54 14.70
C GLU A 126 2.81 -22.49 14.11
N ARG A 127 2.25 -21.28 13.95
CA ARG A 127 0.86 -21.04 13.54
C ARG A 127 0.75 -20.29 12.20
N TRP A 128 1.70 -20.51 11.30
CA TRP A 128 1.79 -19.78 10.02
C TRP A 128 0.57 -19.97 9.11
N ARG A 129 -0.07 -21.15 9.16
CA ARG A 129 -1.21 -21.50 8.29
C ARG A 129 -2.45 -20.61 8.53
N PRO A 130 -3.06 -20.58 9.73
CA PRO A 130 -4.17 -19.68 10.00
C PRO A 130 -3.74 -18.23 9.80
N PHE A 131 -2.53 -17.85 10.24
CA PHE A 131 -2.02 -16.50 10.07
C PHE A 131 -2.03 -16.03 8.60
N MET A 132 -1.49 -16.84 7.69
CA MET A 132 -1.49 -16.56 6.25
C MET A 132 -2.90 -16.41 5.67
N MET A 133 -3.83 -17.28 6.10
CA MET A 133 -5.22 -17.20 5.67
C MET A 133 -5.87 -15.88 6.12
N GLY A 134 -5.61 -15.47 7.35
CA GLY A 134 -6.09 -14.20 7.89
C GLY A 134 -5.49 -12.98 7.20
N CYS A 135 -4.18 -12.99 6.93
CA CYS A 135 -3.51 -11.95 6.13
C CYS A 135 -4.12 -11.84 4.73
N PHE A 136 -4.34 -12.97 4.05
CA PHE A 136 -4.95 -12.98 2.72
C PHE A 136 -6.38 -12.44 2.73
N PHE A 137 -7.19 -12.86 3.71
CA PHE A 137 -8.57 -12.43 3.83
C PHE A 137 -8.68 -10.93 4.17
N LEU A 138 -7.95 -10.47 5.18
CA LEU A 138 -7.93 -9.07 5.57
C LEU A 138 -7.31 -8.19 4.48
N GLY A 139 -6.23 -8.64 3.84
CA GLY A 139 -5.59 -7.95 2.73
C GLY A 139 -6.55 -7.76 1.55
N THR A 140 -7.22 -8.83 1.13
CA THR A 140 -8.23 -8.76 0.06
C THR A 140 -9.41 -7.85 0.43
N SER A 141 -9.90 -7.96 1.66
CA SER A 141 -10.99 -7.13 2.17
C SER A 141 -10.62 -5.64 2.22
N ALA A 142 -9.42 -5.34 2.73
CA ALA A 142 -8.88 -3.98 2.79
C ALA A 142 -8.64 -3.41 1.39
N ALA A 143 -8.16 -4.22 0.45
CA ALA A 143 -7.96 -3.83 -0.94
C ALA A 143 -9.29 -3.46 -1.62
N LEU A 144 -10.30 -4.31 -1.47
CA LEU A 144 -11.63 -4.05 -2.01
C LEU A 144 -12.24 -2.80 -1.39
N PHE A 145 -12.15 -2.67 -0.06
CA PHE A 145 -12.64 -1.50 0.65
C PHE A 145 -11.95 -0.23 0.20
N GLY A 146 -10.61 -0.21 0.12
CA GLY A 146 -9.84 0.93 -0.35
C GLY A 146 -10.19 1.35 -1.77
N TYR A 147 -10.36 0.38 -2.67
CA TYR A 147 -10.78 0.64 -4.05
C TYR A 147 -12.16 1.31 -4.12
N ILE A 148 -13.14 0.79 -3.38
CA ILE A 148 -14.51 1.31 -3.35
C ILE A 148 -14.53 2.68 -2.66
N ALA A 149 -13.94 2.80 -1.47
CA ALA A 149 -13.87 4.04 -0.70
C ALA A 149 -13.26 5.17 -1.53
N THR A 150 -12.16 4.91 -2.24
CA THR A 150 -11.54 5.91 -3.14
C THR A 150 -12.50 6.36 -4.24
N ARG A 151 -13.22 5.42 -4.87
CA ARG A 151 -14.20 5.75 -5.92
C ARG A 151 -15.40 6.53 -5.40
N VAL A 152 -15.85 6.24 -4.17
CA VAL A 152 -16.96 6.93 -3.48
C VAL A 152 -16.53 8.34 -3.07
N ILE A 153 -15.39 8.49 -2.38
CA ILE A 153 -14.83 9.78 -1.98
C ILE A 153 -14.67 10.69 -3.20
N TRP A 154 -14.13 10.16 -4.30
CA TRP A 154 -14.01 10.92 -5.54
C TRP A 154 -15.37 11.38 -6.08
N ARG A 155 -16.38 10.51 -6.09
CA ARG A 155 -17.75 10.85 -6.55
C ARG A 155 -18.36 11.96 -5.69
N ILE A 156 -18.27 11.84 -4.36
CA ILE A 156 -18.78 12.85 -3.42
C ILE A 156 -18.09 14.19 -3.65
N ARG A 157 -16.77 14.20 -3.79
CA ARG A 157 -15.97 15.41 -4.04
C ARG A 157 -16.37 16.10 -5.36
N VAL A 158 -16.54 15.33 -6.44
CA VAL A 158 -16.96 15.86 -7.74
C VAL A 158 -18.36 16.45 -7.66
N VAL A 159 -19.35 15.71 -7.14
CA VAL A 159 -20.73 16.20 -7.02
C VAL A 159 -20.82 17.45 -6.15
N SER A 160 -20.12 17.47 -5.00
CA SER A 160 -20.05 18.64 -4.11
C SER A 160 -19.49 19.86 -4.84
N PHE A 161 -18.44 19.67 -5.65
CA PHE A 161 -17.84 20.77 -6.41
C PHE A 161 -18.79 21.33 -7.49
N TRP A 162 -19.56 20.46 -8.15
CA TRP A 162 -20.58 20.89 -9.13
C TRP A 162 -21.75 21.61 -8.46
N ASN A 163 -22.21 21.15 -7.31
CA ASN A 163 -23.26 21.81 -6.54
C ASN A 163 -22.82 23.19 -6.04
N LYS A 164 -21.56 23.31 -5.57
CA LYS A 164 -20.97 24.61 -5.19
C LYS A 164 -20.89 25.58 -6.37
N ARG A 165 -20.63 25.09 -7.59
CA ARG A 165 -20.65 25.92 -8.81
C ARG A 165 -22.06 26.40 -9.17
N LYS A 166 -23.08 25.55 -9.05
CA LYS A 166 -24.50 25.95 -9.28
C LYS A 166 -24.95 27.00 -8.26
N LEU A 167 -24.66 26.81 -6.98
CA LEU A 167 -24.95 27.77 -5.91
C LEU A 167 -24.27 29.13 -6.11
N ARG A 168 -23.05 29.16 -6.66
CA ARG A 168 -22.36 30.42 -7.02
C ARG A 168 -22.99 31.15 -8.21
N LYS A 169 -23.65 30.43 -9.12
CA LYS A 169 -24.38 31.03 -10.25
C LYS A 169 -25.75 31.58 -9.83
N LEU A 170 -26.40 30.99 -8.83
CA LEU A 170 -27.69 31.45 -8.29
C LEU A 170 -27.56 32.66 -7.32
N ARG A 171 -26.34 32.95 -6.87
CA ARG A 171 -26.01 34.09 -5.98
C ARG A 171 -25.49 35.33 -6.74
N LYS A 172 -25.32 35.23 -8.06
CA LYS A 172 -25.05 36.36 -8.96
C LYS A 172 -26.35 36.72 -9.66
#